data_AF-A0A024SAE7-F1
#
_entry.id   AF-A0A024SAE7-F1
#
_cell.length_a   1.000
_cell.length_b   1.000
_cell.length_c   1.000
_cell.angle_alpha   90.00
_cell.angle_beta   90.00
_cell.angle_gamma   90.00
#
_symmetry.space_group_name_H-M   'P 1'
#
loop_
_entity.id
_entity.type
_entity.pdbx_description
1 polymer ?
#
loop_
_entity_poly.entity_id
_entity_poly.type
_entity_poly.pdbx_seq_one_letter_code
_entity_poly.pdbx_strand_id
1 'polypeptide(L)'
;MKLDAIPPELLTTIADFSSTHRDTNALARCSSRLHAILNPLLYRQNAKSSHSDALAWAARTGNMATANKALAYGADPNASKRGEFGALRWAVAQGHLDIVRLLLEHGASLRDSMLIVTAAGRGFDDIARLLLDNGADVNALGYLGKTPLLFAAHEGNERTFDLLLRRGA
;
A
#
# COMPACT_ATOMS: atom_id res chain seq x y z
N MET A 1 38.75 1.81 -23.89
CA MET A 1 37.41 1.74 -24.51
C MET A 1 36.55 2.80 -23.82
N LYS A 2 36.17 3.87 -24.53
CA LYS A 2 35.45 5.03 -23.96
C LYS A 2 34.01 4.62 -23.60
N LEU A 3 33.55 5.08 -22.43
CA LEU A 3 32.34 4.64 -21.74
C LEU A 3 31.05 5.34 -22.20
N ASP A 4 31.08 6.08 -23.32
CA ASP A 4 29.92 6.79 -23.87
C ASP A 4 28.97 5.88 -24.66
N ALA A 5 29.24 4.57 -24.69
CA ALA A 5 28.59 3.61 -25.58
C ALA A 5 27.63 2.62 -24.91
N ILE A 6 27.36 2.76 -23.59
CA ILE A 6 26.33 1.91 -22.95
C ILE A 6 24.98 2.62 -23.14
N PRO A 7 24.04 2.04 -23.93
CA PRO A 7 22.74 2.64 -24.15
C PRO A 7 21.98 2.73 -22.82
N PRO A 8 21.24 3.83 -22.56
CA PRO A 8 20.42 3.99 -21.36
C PRO A 8 19.35 2.89 -21.21
N GLU A 9 18.95 2.27 -22.32
CA GLU A 9 18.04 1.13 -22.37
C GLU A 9 18.61 -0.08 -21.59
N LEU A 10 19.90 -0.41 -21.75
CA LEU A 10 20.53 -1.50 -21.01
C LEU A 10 20.62 -1.22 -19.51
N LEU A 11 20.78 0.04 -19.11
CA LEU A 11 20.74 0.43 -17.69
C LEU A 11 19.35 0.20 -17.09
N THR A 12 18.28 0.49 -17.84
CA THR A 12 16.90 0.22 -17.40
C THR A 12 16.60 -1.26 -17.34
N THR A 13 17.05 -2.06 -18.33
CA THR A 13 16.82 -3.51 -18.32
C THR A 13 17.57 -4.20 -17.20
N ILE A 14 18.80 -3.75 -16.89
CA ILE A 14 19.57 -4.26 -15.75
C ILE A 14 18.89 -3.88 -14.44
N ALA A 15 18.33 -2.67 -14.31
CA ALA A 15 17.58 -2.24 -13.13
C ALA A 15 16.28 -3.06 -12.92
N ASP A 16 15.57 -3.37 -14.00
CA ASP A 16 14.35 -4.20 -13.96
C ASP A 16 14.65 -5.67 -13.63
N PHE A 17 15.71 -6.24 -14.21
CA PHE A 17 16.21 -7.58 -13.86
C PHE A 17 16.81 -7.63 -12.44
N SER A 18 17.27 -6.49 -11.94
CA SER A 18 17.81 -6.24 -10.59
C SER A 18 16.71 -6.08 -9.52
N SER A 19 15.42 -6.18 -9.86
CA SER A 19 14.33 -6.21 -8.88
C SER A 19 14.30 -7.51 -8.04
N THR A 20 15.02 -8.55 -8.46
CA THR A 20 15.27 -9.77 -7.66
C THR A 20 16.42 -9.56 -6.66
N HIS A 21 16.04 -9.13 -5.45
CA HIS A 21 16.83 -8.52 -4.37
C HIS A 21 18.12 -9.20 -3.84
N ARG A 22 18.65 -10.29 -4.40
CA ARG A 22 19.88 -10.93 -3.86
C ARG A 22 21.15 -10.70 -4.68
N ASP A 23 21.06 -10.58 -5.99
CA ASP A 23 22.24 -10.60 -6.86
C ASP A 23 22.86 -9.21 -7.09
N THR A 24 22.19 -8.16 -6.66
CA THR A 24 22.50 -6.76 -6.95
C THR A 24 23.59 -6.20 -6.06
N ASN A 25 23.56 -6.53 -4.77
CA ASN A 25 24.66 -6.24 -3.85
C ASN A 25 25.93 -7.00 -4.22
N ALA A 26 25.81 -8.18 -4.84
CA ALA A 26 26.95 -8.95 -5.34
C ALA A 26 27.55 -8.31 -6.60
N LEU A 27 26.74 -8.01 -7.62
CA LEU A 27 27.19 -7.37 -8.86
C LEU A 27 27.71 -5.94 -8.67
N ALA A 28 27.06 -5.15 -7.81
CA ALA A 28 27.53 -3.80 -7.47
C ALA A 28 28.85 -3.84 -6.68
N ARG A 29 29.08 -4.86 -5.83
CA ARG A 29 30.38 -5.05 -5.15
C ARG A 29 31.51 -5.46 -6.10
N CYS A 30 31.20 -6.16 -7.19
CA CYS A 30 32.20 -6.61 -8.15
C CYS A 30 32.77 -5.49 -9.04
N SER A 31 32.12 -4.33 -9.16
CA SER A 31 32.60 -3.21 -9.96
C SER A 31 32.31 -1.86 -9.32
N SER A 32 33.35 -1.23 -8.78
CA SER A 32 33.30 0.05 -8.08
C SER A 32 32.74 1.21 -8.92
N ARG A 33 32.88 1.16 -10.26
CA ARG A 33 32.29 2.15 -11.17
C ARG A 33 30.79 1.92 -11.44
N LEU A 34 30.34 0.66 -11.54
CA LEU A 34 28.91 0.35 -11.64
C LEU A 34 28.19 0.65 -10.33
N HIS A 35 28.84 0.38 -9.19
CA HIS A 35 28.33 0.79 -7.88
C HIS A 35 28.09 2.31 -7.84
N ALA A 36 29.02 3.15 -8.27
CA ALA A 36 28.87 4.60 -8.20
C ALA A 36 27.68 5.14 -9.04
N ILE A 37 27.37 4.51 -10.17
CA ILE A 37 26.28 4.91 -11.07
C ILE A 37 24.93 4.38 -10.56
N LEU A 38 24.89 3.13 -10.11
CA LEU A 38 23.67 2.51 -9.60
C LEU A 38 23.32 2.98 -8.18
N ASN A 39 24.30 3.34 -7.34
CA ASN A 39 24.07 3.73 -5.96
C ASN A 39 23.05 4.88 -5.81
N PRO A 40 23.14 6.03 -6.51
CA PRO A 40 22.12 7.08 -6.37
C PRO A 40 20.72 6.64 -6.87
N LEU A 41 20.64 5.77 -7.87
CA LEU A 41 19.36 5.24 -8.35
C LEU A 41 18.77 4.21 -7.39
N LEU A 42 19.58 3.25 -6.94
CA LEU A 42 19.25 2.26 -5.94
C LEU A 42 18.89 2.91 -4.60
N TYR A 43 19.65 3.89 -4.11
CA TYR A 43 19.34 4.61 -2.88
C TYR A 43 18.05 5.42 -3.02
N ARG A 44 17.81 6.06 -4.17
CA ARG A 44 16.57 6.82 -4.40
C ARG A 44 15.35 5.91 -4.51
N GLN A 45 15.48 4.76 -5.14
CA GLN A 45 14.41 3.77 -5.30
C GLN A 45 14.17 3.00 -3.99
N ASN A 46 15.25 2.67 -3.27
CA ASN A 46 15.18 2.06 -1.95
C ASN A 46 14.72 3.05 -0.88
N ALA A 47 14.98 4.35 -1.06
CA ALA A 47 14.38 5.39 -0.23
C ALA A 47 12.88 5.47 -0.52
N LYS A 48 12.43 5.49 -1.78
CA LYS A 48 10.99 5.45 -2.10
C LYS A 48 10.29 4.24 -1.49
N SER A 49 10.87 3.04 -1.58
CA SER A 49 10.33 1.86 -0.89
C SER A 49 10.38 2.00 0.64
N SER A 50 11.45 2.57 1.20
CA SER A 50 11.57 2.82 2.65
C SER A 50 10.55 3.84 3.16
N HIS A 51 10.20 4.87 2.38
CA HIS A 51 9.18 5.86 2.74
C HIS A 51 7.78 5.27 2.68
N SER A 52 7.48 4.41 1.68
CA SER A 52 6.22 3.67 1.65
C SER A 52 6.12 2.63 2.76
N ASP A 53 7.22 1.98 3.13
CA ASP A 53 7.28 1.06 4.27
C ASP A 53 7.05 1.82 5.58
N ALA A 54 7.65 3.01 5.72
CA ALA A 54 7.42 3.89 6.86
C ALA A 54 5.96 4.36 6.93
N LEU A 55 5.32 4.64 5.79
CA LEU A 55 3.91 4.97 5.72
C LEU A 55 3.02 3.78 6.12
N ALA A 56 3.34 2.57 5.66
CA ALA A 56 2.63 1.36 6.05
C ALA A 56 2.78 1.05 7.55
N TRP A 57 3.98 1.26 8.11
CA TRP A 57 4.23 1.12 9.54
C TRP A 57 3.49 2.19 10.37
N ALA A 58 3.47 3.43 9.90
CA ALA A 58 2.69 4.51 10.50
C ALA A 58 1.19 4.19 10.49
N ALA A 59 0.68 3.67 9.37
CA ALA A 59 -0.69 3.24 9.21
C ALA A 59 -1.06 2.06 10.10
N ARG A 60 -0.12 1.14 10.36
CA ARG A 60 -0.32 0.04 11.31
C ARG A 60 -0.32 0.52 12.77
N THR A 61 0.52 1.49 13.10
CA THR A 61 0.70 1.97 14.49
C THR A 61 -0.26 3.09 14.89
N GLY A 62 -0.95 3.72 13.94
CA GLY A 62 -1.83 4.85 14.22
C GLY A 62 -1.10 6.20 14.33
N ASN A 63 0.17 6.28 13.91
CA ASN A 63 0.97 7.48 14.08
C ASN A 63 0.81 8.48 12.92
N MET A 64 -0.13 9.40 13.10
CA MET A 64 -0.44 10.50 12.17
C MET A 64 0.77 11.38 11.84
N ALA A 65 1.64 11.68 12.82
CA ALA A 65 2.80 12.54 12.60
C ALA A 65 3.80 11.90 11.64
N THR A 66 4.02 10.59 11.76
CA THR A 66 4.88 9.85 10.83
C THR A 66 4.23 9.65 9.46
N ALA A 67 2.92 9.44 9.40
CA ALA A 67 2.20 9.32 8.13
C ALA A 67 2.29 10.61 7.30
N ASN A 68 2.03 11.76 7.92
CA ASN A 68 2.17 13.08 7.29
C ASN A 68 3.59 13.34 6.80
N LYS A 69 4.60 13.04 7.64
CA LYS A 69 6.00 13.19 7.23
C LYS A 69 6.34 12.30 6.04
N ALA A 70 5.92 11.03 6.05
CA ALA A 70 6.20 10.10 4.95
C ALA A 70 5.58 10.60 3.63
N LEU A 71 4.34 11.09 3.65
CA LEU A 71 3.69 11.65 2.46
C LEU A 71 4.35 12.95 1.99
N ALA A 72 4.77 13.82 2.91
CA ALA A 72 5.52 15.03 2.57
C ALA A 72 6.87 14.72 1.88
N TYR A 73 7.50 13.60 2.21
CA TYR A 73 8.72 13.11 1.53
C TYR A 73 8.44 12.37 0.21
N GLY A 74 7.18 12.33 -0.24
CA GLY A 74 6.78 11.69 -1.50
C GLY A 74 6.59 10.18 -1.40
N ALA A 75 6.19 9.67 -0.23
CA ALA A 75 5.69 8.29 -0.12
C ALA A 75 4.47 8.12 -1.03
N ASP A 76 4.47 7.02 -1.79
CA ASP A 76 3.32 6.64 -2.60
C ASP A 76 2.29 5.94 -1.67
N PRO A 77 1.07 6.48 -1.52
CA PRO A 77 0.02 5.85 -0.69
C PRO A 77 -0.45 4.51 -1.24
N ASN A 78 -0.18 4.23 -2.52
CA ASN A 78 -0.54 3.00 -3.22
C ASN A 78 0.60 1.99 -3.30
N ALA A 79 1.78 2.33 -2.77
CA ALA A 79 2.89 1.40 -2.75
C ALA A 79 2.55 0.20 -1.85
N SER A 80 2.39 -0.94 -2.49
CA SER A 80 2.31 -2.26 -1.88
C SER A 80 3.48 -3.06 -2.44
N LYS A 81 4.36 -3.54 -1.57
CA LYS A 81 5.36 -4.53 -2.00
C LYS A 81 4.66 -5.85 -2.29
N ARG A 82 5.28 -6.66 -3.14
CA ARG A 82 4.79 -7.97 -3.54
C ARG A 82 4.64 -8.87 -2.30
N GLY A 83 3.41 -9.03 -1.81
CA GLY A 83 3.08 -9.80 -0.60
C GLY A 83 2.86 -8.98 0.67
N GLU A 84 3.02 -7.65 0.64
CA GLU A 84 2.76 -6.76 1.77
C GLU A 84 1.47 -5.97 1.57
N PHE A 85 0.71 -5.83 2.65
CA PHE A 85 -0.52 -5.04 2.67
C PHE A 85 -0.20 -3.55 2.46
N GLY A 86 -0.94 -2.89 1.57
CA GLY A 86 -0.83 -1.45 1.38
C GLY A 86 -1.14 -0.67 2.67
N ALA A 87 -0.62 0.55 2.79
CA ALA A 87 -0.80 1.39 3.97
C ALA A 87 -2.28 1.57 4.35
N LEU A 88 -3.16 1.75 3.35
CA LEU A 88 -4.60 1.88 3.58
C LEU A 88 -5.21 0.62 4.23
N ARG A 89 -4.78 -0.57 3.80
CA ARG A 89 -5.28 -1.83 4.37
C ARG A 89 -4.83 -2.02 5.81
N TRP A 90 -3.62 -1.60 6.17
CA TRP A 90 -3.18 -1.58 7.57
C TRP A 90 -4.00 -0.61 8.41
N ALA A 91 -4.23 0.61 7.93
CA ALA A 91 -5.06 1.59 8.63
C ALA A 91 -6.47 1.07 8.89
N VAL A 92 -7.11 0.46 7.87
CA VAL A 92 -8.44 -0.14 7.98
C VAL A 92 -8.43 -1.36 8.92
N ALA A 93 -7.43 -2.24 8.83
CA ALA A 93 -7.34 -3.41 9.69
C ALA A 93 -7.18 -3.06 11.17
N GLN A 94 -6.55 -1.91 11.48
CA GLN A 94 -6.31 -1.45 12.85
C GLN A 94 -7.37 -0.46 13.34
N GLY A 95 -8.27 0.02 12.48
CA GLY A 95 -9.34 0.93 12.87
C GLY A 95 -8.94 2.41 12.91
N HIS A 96 -7.83 2.80 12.28
CA HIS A 96 -7.31 4.17 12.33
C HIS A 96 -8.00 5.09 11.32
N LEU A 97 -9.22 5.54 11.66
CA LEU A 97 -10.07 6.38 10.80
C LEU A 97 -9.34 7.62 10.24
N ASP A 98 -8.56 8.31 11.08
CA ASP A 98 -7.86 9.54 10.69
C ASP A 98 -6.79 9.28 9.62
N ILE A 99 -6.10 8.13 9.71
CA ILE A 99 -5.12 7.73 8.70
C ILE A 99 -5.82 7.31 7.41
N VAL A 100 -6.95 6.61 7.51
CA VAL A 100 -7.75 6.23 6.32
C VAL A 100 -8.19 7.48 5.56
N ARG A 101 -8.69 8.52 6.26
CA ARG A 101 -9.05 9.82 5.68
C ARG A 101 -7.88 10.45 4.93
N LEU A 102 -6.76 10.59 5.62
CA LEU A 102 -5.56 11.23 5.12
C LEU A 102 -4.99 10.52 3.88
N LEU A 103 -4.98 9.18 3.88
CA LEU A 103 -4.55 8.38 2.74
C LEU A 103 -5.48 8.57 1.53
N LEU A 104 -6.79 8.63 1.75
CA LEU A 104 -7.76 8.86 0.69
C LEU A 104 -7.68 10.26 0.10
N GLU A 105 -7.45 11.28 0.93
CA GLU A 105 -7.17 12.65 0.47
C GLU A 105 -5.93 12.73 -0.43
N HIS A 106 -4.95 11.84 -0.20
CA HIS A 106 -3.73 11.74 -1.01
C HIS A 106 -3.86 10.77 -2.20
N GLY A 107 -5.07 10.32 -2.54
CA GLY A 107 -5.32 9.49 -3.72
C GLY A 107 -5.01 8.01 -3.53
N ALA A 108 -5.17 7.49 -2.29
CA ALA A 108 -5.12 6.06 -2.06
C ALA A 108 -6.23 5.33 -2.84
N SER A 109 -5.84 4.21 -3.45
CA SER A 109 -6.66 3.37 -4.31
C SER A 109 -7.53 2.43 -3.48
N LEU A 110 -8.82 2.40 -3.81
CA LEU A 110 -9.81 1.51 -3.21
C LEU A 110 -9.99 0.20 -3.99
N ARG A 111 -9.05 -0.14 -4.87
CA ARG A 111 -9.12 -1.39 -5.67
C ARG A 111 -9.06 -2.66 -4.83
N ASP A 112 -8.59 -2.56 -3.59
CA ASP A 112 -8.48 -3.71 -2.70
C ASP A 112 -9.85 -4.05 -2.10
N SER A 113 -10.49 -5.09 -2.65
CA SER A 113 -11.79 -5.61 -2.20
C SER A 113 -11.80 -5.98 -0.71
N MET A 114 -10.64 -6.27 -0.13
CA MET A 114 -10.56 -6.64 1.29
C MET A 114 -10.74 -5.46 2.25
N LEU A 115 -10.66 -4.20 1.79
CA LEU A 115 -10.77 -3.03 2.67
C LEU A 115 -12.14 -3.02 3.37
N ILE A 116 -13.20 -3.06 2.58
CA ILE A 116 -14.57 -3.06 3.11
C ILE A 116 -14.90 -4.36 3.85
N VAL A 117 -14.38 -5.50 3.39
CA VAL A 117 -14.55 -6.79 4.08
C VAL A 117 -13.94 -6.75 5.47
N THR A 118 -12.74 -6.18 5.61
CA THR A 118 -12.05 -6.05 6.89
C THR A 118 -12.78 -5.07 7.81
N ALA A 119 -13.22 -3.93 7.28
CA ALA A 119 -14.02 -2.96 8.04
C ALA A 119 -15.35 -3.57 8.52
N ALA A 120 -16.01 -4.35 7.66
CA ALA A 120 -17.28 -5.03 7.95
C ALA A 120 -17.13 -6.13 9.01
N GLY A 121 -16.11 -6.98 8.89
CA GLY A 121 -15.83 -8.03 9.88
C GLY A 121 -15.39 -7.46 11.23
N ARG A 122 -14.71 -6.30 11.26
CA ARG A 122 -14.27 -5.67 12.52
C ARG A 122 -15.27 -4.71 13.15
N GLY A 123 -16.39 -4.43 12.50
CA GLY A 123 -17.41 -3.52 13.04
C GLY A 123 -16.99 -2.04 12.97
N PHE A 124 -16.08 -1.69 12.06
CA PHE A 124 -15.63 -0.30 11.91
C PHE A 124 -16.61 0.51 11.05
N ASP A 125 -17.77 0.81 11.63
CA ASP A 125 -18.89 1.52 10.99
C ASP A 125 -18.46 2.78 10.23
N ASP A 126 -17.66 3.63 10.87
CA ASP A 126 -17.21 4.91 10.31
C ASP A 126 -16.25 4.71 9.15
N ILE A 127 -15.38 3.71 9.24
CA ILE A 127 -14.44 3.36 8.15
C ILE A 127 -15.21 2.74 6.98
N ALA A 128 -16.13 1.83 7.24
CA ALA A 128 -16.98 1.23 6.22
C ALA A 128 -17.79 2.30 5.47
N ARG A 129 -18.39 3.25 6.20
CA ARG A 129 -19.08 4.40 5.62
C ARG A 129 -18.17 5.19 4.70
N LEU A 130 -16.98 5.51 5.18
CA LEU A 130 -16.03 6.35 4.46
C LEU A 130 -15.52 5.67 3.18
N LEU A 131 -15.20 4.39 3.25
CA LEU A 131 -14.80 3.60 2.08
C LEU A 131 -15.93 3.57 1.04
N LEU A 132 -17.17 3.36 1.46
CA LEU A 132 -18.34 3.37 0.57
C LEU A 132 -18.62 4.74 -0.04
N ASP A 133 -18.44 5.82 0.73
CA ASP A 133 -18.58 7.20 0.24
C ASP A 133 -17.54 7.55 -0.83
N ASN A 134 -16.37 6.91 -0.77
CA ASN A 134 -15.30 7.06 -1.76
C ASN A 134 -15.41 6.06 -2.93
N GLY A 135 -16.52 5.31 -3.03
CA GLY A 135 -16.80 4.41 -4.16
C GLY A 135 -16.23 3.01 -4.03
N ALA A 136 -15.94 2.53 -2.81
CA ALA A 136 -15.66 1.12 -2.60
C ALA A 136 -16.87 0.25 -3.01
N ASP A 137 -16.60 -0.91 -3.60
CA ASP A 137 -17.65 -1.87 -3.97
C ASP A 137 -18.26 -2.49 -2.71
N VAL A 138 -19.56 -2.26 -2.52
CA VAL A 138 -20.33 -2.82 -1.38
C VAL A 138 -20.41 -4.34 -1.43
N ASN A 139 -20.31 -4.92 -2.63
CA ASN A 139 -20.38 -6.36 -2.89
C ASN A 139 -19.01 -6.99 -3.13
N ALA A 140 -17.95 -6.29 -2.70
CA ALA A 140 -16.58 -6.74 -2.82
C ALA A 140 -16.38 -8.17 -2.30
N LEU A 141 -15.84 -9.04 -3.15
CA LEU A 141 -15.55 -10.42 -2.77
C LEU A 141 -14.29 -10.48 -1.90
N GLY A 142 -14.49 -10.92 -0.65
CA GLY A 142 -13.43 -11.19 0.31
C GLY A 142 -12.83 -12.58 0.18
N TYR A 143 -12.15 -13.02 1.24
CA TYR A 143 -11.65 -14.40 1.31
C TYR A 143 -12.81 -15.39 1.18
N LEU A 144 -12.58 -16.46 0.41
CA LEU A 144 -13.56 -17.53 0.17
C LEU A 144 -14.83 -17.07 -0.58
N GLY A 145 -14.77 -15.95 -1.31
CA GLY A 145 -15.92 -15.43 -2.07
C GLY A 145 -17.06 -14.90 -1.20
N LYS A 146 -16.79 -14.62 0.08
CA LYS A 146 -17.78 -14.05 1.00
C LYS A 146 -17.88 -12.54 0.81
N THR A 147 -19.10 -12.01 0.82
CA THR A 147 -19.39 -10.58 0.76
C THR A 147 -19.15 -9.90 2.11
N PRO A 148 -18.98 -8.57 2.15
CA PRO A 148 -18.80 -7.84 3.40
C PRO A 148 -20.01 -8.01 4.33
N LEU A 149 -21.21 -8.15 3.75
CA LEU A 149 -22.45 -8.41 4.47
C LEU A 149 -22.41 -9.73 5.25
N LEU A 150 -21.91 -10.80 4.63
CA LEU A 150 -21.74 -12.10 5.29
C LEU A 150 -20.72 -12.04 6.43
N PHE A 151 -19.65 -11.25 6.28
CA PHE A 151 -18.68 -11.05 7.35
C PHE A 151 -19.27 -10.24 8.51
N ALA A 152 -19.98 -9.15 8.23
CA ALA A 152 -20.68 -8.38 9.27
C ALA A 152 -21.69 -9.23 10.04
N ALA A 153 -22.44 -10.09 9.33
CA ALA A 153 -23.38 -11.02 9.94
C ALA A 153 -22.70 -12.11 10.78
N HIS A 154 -21.58 -12.67 10.30
CA HIS A 154 -20.83 -13.70 11.01
C HIS A 154 -20.26 -13.20 12.34
N GLU A 155 -19.75 -11.97 12.35
CA GLU A 155 -19.11 -11.34 13.51
C GLU A 155 -20.14 -10.63 14.41
N GLY A 156 -21.41 -10.54 14.00
CA GLY A 156 -22.47 -9.90 14.78
C GLY A 156 -22.45 -8.36 14.78
N ASN A 157 -21.84 -7.75 13.76
CA ASN A 157 -21.72 -6.30 13.64
C ASN A 157 -23.02 -5.69 13.06
N GLU A 158 -24.07 -5.59 13.88
CA GLU A 158 -25.40 -5.12 13.47
C GLU A 158 -25.38 -3.74 12.79
N ARG A 159 -24.59 -2.80 13.31
CA ARG A 159 -24.50 -1.45 12.75
C ARG A 159 -23.88 -1.44 11.35
N THR A 160 -22.78 -2.17 11.16
CA THR A 160 -22.16 -2.30 9.84
C THR A 160 -23.07 -3.07 8.89
N PHE A 161 -23.77 -4.09 9.38
CA PHE A 161 -24.73 -4.87 8.61
C PHE A 161 -25.86 -3.99 8.06
N ASP A 162 -26.49 -3.19 8.94
CA ASP A 162 -27.51 -2.22 8.54
C ASP A 162 -26.97 -1.18 7.56
N LEU A 163 -25.73 -0.73 7.76
CA LEU A 163 -25.08 0.24 6.88
C LEU A 163 -24.87 -0.34 5.47
N LEU A 164 -24.40 -1.58 5.38
CA LEU A 164 -24.21 -2.28 4.10
C LEU A 164 -25.55 -2.49 3.38
N LEU A 165 -26.60 -2.90 4.09
CA LEU A 165 -27.95 -3.05 3.51
C LEU A 165 -28.49 -1.72 2.96
N ARG A 166 -28.32 -0.62 3.70
CA ARG A 166 -28.73 0.72 3.25
C ARG A 166 -27.99 1.18 1.99
N ARG A 167 -26.82 0.60 1.72
CA ARG A 167 -25.98 0.90 0.55
C ARG A 167 -26.18 -0.08 -0.60
N GLY A 168 -27.10 -1.05 -0.46
CA GLY A 168 -27.46 -1.99 -1.53
C GLY A 168 -26.55 -3.24 -1.61
N ALA A 169 -26.00 -3.68 -0.47
CA ALA A 169 -25.34 -4.99 -0.34
C ALA A 169 -26.30 -6.17 -0.51
#